data_AF-A0A258AYT1-F1
#
_entry.id   AF-A0A258AYT1-F1
#
_cell.length_a   1.000
_cell.length_b   1.000
_cell.length_c   1.000
_cell.angle_alpha   90.00
_cell.angle_beta   90.00
_cell.angle_gamma   90.00
#
_symmetry.space_group_name_H-M   'P 1'
#
loop_
_entity.id
_entity.type
_entity.pdbx_description
1 polymer ?
#
loop_
_entity_poly.entity_id
_entity_poly.type
_entity_poly.pdbx_seq_one_letter_code
_entity_poly.pdbx_strand_id
1 'polypeptide(L)'
;MAQGPAEAPKPLYRDPVFDGAADASIVYHAPSKQWKMFYTNRRASLIFPDPKDVRWVHGTPIGIATSTDGLTWRYGGQAAIPKACTGETLWAPEVFRDGDTWHMWLTVVPGVFATWNHPRKIVHLTSSDLKTWDCGETLDLGDKVIDASVIKIGDGYRMWFKDERKGSRLFAADSKDLKTWVRQETPVVDI
;
A
#
# COMPACT_ATOMS: atom_id res chain seq x y z
N MET A 1 -13.85 -35.94 -17.91
CA MET A 1 -14.02 -34.53 -18.28
C MET A 1 -13.23 -33.69 -17.31
N ALA A 2 -12.26 -32.91 -17.77
CA ALA A 2 -11.55 -31.97 -16.90
C ALA A 2 -12.55 -30.88 -16.46
N GLN A 3 -12.68 -30.64 -15.16
CA GLN A 3 -13.45 -29.50 -14.67
C GLN A 3 -12.79 -28.22 -15.21
N GLY A 4 -13.60 -27.29 -15.72
CA GLY A 4 -13.11 -25.97 -16.12
C GLY A 4 -12.42 -25.25 -14.95
N PRO A 5 -11.68 -24.16 -15.23
CA PRO A 5 -11.01 -23.41 -14.16
C PRO A 5 -12.01 -22.96 -13.10
N ALA A 6 -11.65 -23.15 -11.83
CA ALA A 6 -12.48 -22.71 -10.71
C ALA A 6 -12.61 -21.18 -10.70
N GLU A 7 -13.82 -20.67 -10.45
CA GLU A 7 -14.11 -19.25 -10.44
C GLU A 7 -13.93 -18.66 -9.03
N ALA A 8 -13.40 -17.44 -8.93
CA ALA A 8 -13.23 -16.75 -7.66
C ALA A 8 -14.59 -16.30 -7.07
N PRO A 9 -14.73 -16.24 -5.74
CA PRO A 9 -15.94 -15.71 -5.10
C PRO A 9 -16.13 -14.21 -5.42
N LYS A 10 -17.37 -13.74 -5.31
CA LYS A 10 -17.76 -12.33 -5.50
C LYS A 10 -18.44 -11.83 -4.22
N PRO A 11 -17.82 -10.93 -3.44
CA PRO A 11 -16.49 -10.34 -3.65
C PRO A 11 -15.34 -11.35 -3.46
N LEU A 12 -14.17 -11.04 -4.04
CA LEU A 12 -12.96 -11.87 -3.97
C LEU A 12 -12.49 -12.09 -2.52
N TYR A 13 -12.58 -11.04 -1.71
CA TYR A 13 -12.18 -11.06 -0.30
C TYR A 13 -12.98 -10.00 0.48
N ARG A 14 -13.33 -10.33 1.73
CA ARG A 14 -13.88 -9.39 2.71
C ARG A 14 -13.04 -9.49 3.96
N ASP A 15 -12.52 -8.35 4.42
CA ASP A 15 -11.79 -8.29 5.69
C ASP A 15 -12.74 -8.61 6.85
N PRO A 16 -12.43 -9.58 7.72
CA PRO A 16 -13.34 -9.98 8.79
C PRO A 16 -13.38 -9.01 9.98
N VAL A 17 -12.52 -7.97 10.01
CA VAL A 17 -12.40 -7.07 11.16
C VAL A 17 -13.24 -5.82 10.94
N PHE A 18 -13.04 -5.14 9.81
CA PHE A 18 -13.71 -3.88 9.49
C PHE A 18 -14.39 -3.87 8.12
N ASP A 19 -14.32 -4.97 7.36
CA ASP A 19 -14.93 -5.12 6.02
C ASP A 19 -14.46 -4.07 4.99
N GLY A 20 -13.35 -3.39 5.27
CA GLY A 20 -12.85 -2.25 4.49
C GLY A 20 -11.55 -2.53 3.75
N ALA A 21 -11.34 -3.74 3.23
CA ALA A 21 -10.18 -4.04 2.42
C ALA A 21 -10.13 -3.17 1.16
N ALA A 22 -9.06 -2.41 0.98
CA ALA A 22 -8.86 -1.50 -0.15
C ALA A 22 -7.37 -1.42 -0.54
N ASP A 23 -7.11 -0.90 -1.75
CA ASP A 23 -5.76 -0.50 -2.19
C ASP A 23 -4.73 -1.65 -2.08
N ALA A 24 -5.09 -2.82 -2.62
CA ALA A 24 -4.34 -4.05 -2.42
C ALA A 24 -3.05 -4.13 -3.26
N SER A 25 -1.96 -4.60 -2.66
CA SER A 25 -0.75 -5.08 -3.34
C SER A 25 -0.55 -6.56 -3.05
N ILE A 26 -0.32 -7.34 -4.11
CA ILE A 26 -0.28 -8.81 -4.06
C ILE A 26 1.08 -9.31 -4.53
N VAL A 27 1.72 -10.15 -3.72
CA VAL A 27 3.01 -10.76 -4.04
C VAL A 27 2.99 -12.27 -3.79
N TYR A 28 3.76 -13.02 -4.57
CA TYR A 28 3.98 -14.45 -4.31
C TYR A 28 5.18 -14.64 -3.37
N HIS A 29 4.94 -15.27 -2.22
CA HIS A 29 5.98 -15.61 -1.26
C HIS A 29 6.42 -17.06 -1.46
N ALA A 30 7.48 -17.25 -2.26
CA ALA A 30 7.98 -18.56 -2.66
C ALA A 30 8.30 -19.51 -1.49
N PRO A 31 8.95 -19.07 -0.38
CA PRO A 31 9.24 -19.96 0.74
C PRO A 31 8.00 -20.58 1.38
N SER A 32 6.89 -19.83 1.47
CA SER A 32 5.62 -20.34 2.00
C SER A 32 4.65 -20.84 0.93
N LYS A 33 5.05 -20.82 -0.34
CA LYS A 33 4.25 -21.18 -1.52
C LYS A 33 2.84 -20.56 -1.53
N GLN A 34 2.75 -19.30 -1.12
CA GLN A 34 1.48 -18.60 -0.96
C GLN A 34 1.55 -17.21 -1.56
N TRP A 35 0.44 -16.79 -2.16
CA TRP A 35 0.15 -15.39 -2.40
C TRP A 35 -0.12 -14.68 -1.09
N LYS A 36 0.40 -13.46 -0.95
CA LYS A 36 0.11 -12.54 0.14
C LYS A 36 -0.45 -11.26 -0.43
N MET A 37 -1.58 -10.82 0.10
CA MET A 37 -2.20 -9.54 -0.18
C MET A 37 -1.97 -8.63 1.02
N PHE A 38 -1.42 -7.46 0.78
CA PHE A 38 -1.35 -6.35 1.73
C PHE A 38 -2.39 -5.32 1.30
N TYR A 39 -3.21 -4.83 2.23
CA TYR A 39 -4.29 -3.90 1.89
C TYR A 39 -4.49 -2.86 2.98
N THR A 40 -4.93 -1.66 2.59
CA THR A 40 -5.48 -0.69 3.56
C THR A 40 -6.68 -1.34 4.24
N ASN A 41 -6.65 -1.52 5.56
CA ASN A 41 -7.82 -1.97 6.29
C ASN A 41 -8.63 -0.76 6.76
N ARG A 42 -9.47 -0.22 5.86
CA ARG A 42 -10.39 0.87 6.20
C ARG A 42 -11.34 0.39 7.29
N ARG A 43 -11.64 1.25 8.24
CA ARG A 43 -12.50 0.93 9.39
C ARG A 43 -13.99 1.06 9.00
N ALA A 44 -14.39 0.41 7.92
CA ALA A 44 -15.66 0.64 7.22
C ALA A 44 -16.90 0.27 8.04
N SER A 45 -16.77 -0.61 9.02
CA SER A 45 -17.85 -0.92 9.97
C SER A 45 -18.07 0.15 11.05
N LEU A 46 -17.21 1.17 11.17
CA LEU A 46 -17.40 2.29 12.08
C LEU A 46 -18.41 3.29 11.48
N ILE A 47 -19.44 3.61 12.26
CA ILE A 47 -20.47 4.57 11.89
C ILE A 47 -20.28 5.85 12.70
N PHE A 48 -20.25 6.98 12.00
CA PHE A 48 -20.18 8.31 12.62
C PHE A 48 -21.48 9.09 12.37
N PRO A 49 -21.93 9.94 13.33
CA PRO A 49 -23.19 10.69 13.15
C PRO A 49 -23.16 11.70 11.99
N ASP A 50 -22.01 12.31 11.73
CA ASP A 50 -21.83 13.20 10.58
C ASP A 50 -21.43 12.38 9.35
N PRO A 51 -22.24 12.37 8.27
CA PRO A 51 -21.90 11.63 7.04
C PRO A 51 -20.65 12.16 6.32
N LYS A 52 -20.16 13.37 6.66
CA LYS A 52 -18.91 13.92 6.12
C LYS A 52 -17.66 13.49 6.89
N ASP A 53 -17.84 12.82 8.03
CA ASP A 53 -16.76 12.38 8.90
C ASP A 53 -15.99 11.21 8.27
N VAL A 54 -14.72 11.45 7.98
CA VAL A 54 -13.88 10.45 7.30
C VAL A 54 -12.95 9.70 8.24
N ARG A 55 -13.17 9.74 9.56
CA ARG A 55 -12.31 8.99 10.51
C ARG A 55 -12.22 7.49 10.18
N TRP A 56 -13.21 6.91 9.50
CA TRP A 56 -13.19 5.50 9.08
C TRP A 56 -12.06 5.17 8.08
N VAL A 57 -11.54 6.15 7.32
CA VAL A 57 -10.35 5.94 6.49
C VAL A 57 -9.05 6.23 7.21
N HIS A 58 -9.06 6.82 8.41
CA HIS A 58 -7.85 7.04 9.20
C HIS A 58 -7.67 5.95 10.26
N GLY A 59 -6.53 5.92 10.95
CA GLY A 59 -6.20 4.92 11.97
C GLY A 59 -6.16 3.50 11.40
N THR A 60 -5.87 3.41 10.11
CA THR A 60 -5.93 2.17 9.34
C THR A 60 -4.59 1.44 9.44
N PRO A 61 -4.58 0.18 9.87
CA PRO A 61 -3.42 -0.69 9.69
C PRO A 61 -3.38 -1.22 8.26
N ILE A 62 -2.28 -1.90 7.92
CA ILE A 62 -2.21 -2.74 6.72
C ILE A 62 -2.61 -4.15 7.10
N GLY A 63 -3.73 -4.62 6.53
CA GLY A 63 -4.19 -6.00 6.68
C GLY A 63 -3.41 -6.95 5.77
N ILE A 64 -3.37 -8.22 6.16
CA ILE A 64 -2.79 -9.31 5.37
C ILE A 64 -3.87 -10.33 5.07
N ALA A 65 -3.96 -10.76 3.82
CA ALA A 65 -4.68 -11.97 3.43
C ALA A 65 -3.73 -12.91 2.67
N THR A 66 -3.98 -14.21 2.75
CA THR A 66 -3.14 -15.25 2.12
C THR A 66 -3.97 -16.19 1.27
N SER A 67 -3.36 -16.70 0.21
CA SER A 67 -3.99 -17.65 -0.69
C SER A 67 -2.98 -18.62 -1.28
N THR A 68 -3.35 -19.89 -1.44
CA THR A 68 -2.55 -20.91 -2.12
C THR A 68 -2.90 -21.04 -3.60
N ASP A 69 -4.09 -20.58 -4.00
CA ASP A 69 -4.66 -20.78 -5.34
C ASP A 69 -4.97 -19.45 -6.07
N GLY A 70 -4.86 -18.31 -5.39
CA GLY A 70 -5.24 -16.99 -5.91
C GLY A 70 -6.76 -16.74 -5.93
N LEU A 71 -7.57 -17.75 -5.59
CA LEU A 71 -9.03 -17.72 -5.65
C LEU A 71 -9.64 -17.55 -4.27
N THR A 72 -9.16 -18.34 -3.31
CA THR A 72 -9.65 -18.34 -1.93
C THR A 72 -8.66 -17.62 -1.03
N TRP A 73 -9.12 -16.57 -0.36
CA TRP A 73 -8.30 -15.72 0.49
C TRP A 73 -8.68 -15.88 1.95
N ARG A 74 -7.68 -16.01 2.82
CA ARG A 74 -7.83 -16.15 4.27
C ARG A 74 -7.16 -15.00 4.98
N TYR A 75 -7.84 -14.45 5.98
CA TYR A 75 -7.26 -13.41 6.83
C TYR A 75 -5.99 -13.92 7.51
N GLY A 76 -4.92 -13.13 7.38
CA GLY A 76 -3.58 -13.41 7.89
C GLY A 76 -3.13 -12.46 8.98
N GLY A 77 -4.02 -11.62 9.51
CA GLY A 77 -3.70 -10.62 10.54
C GLY A 77 -3.38 -9.24 9.96
N GLN A 78 -2.58 -8.48 10.70
CA GLN A 78 -2.08 -7.16 10.30
C GLN A 78 -0.56 -7.23 10.12
N ALA A 79 -0.01 -6.46 9.19
CA ALA A 79 1.42 -6.33 9.01
C ALA A 79 2.06 -5.64 10.22
N ALA A 80 3.19 -6.17 10.70
CA ALA A 80 3.94 -5.57 11.81
C ALA A 80 4.78 -4.39 11.30
N ILE A 81 4.12 -3.24 11.13
CA ILE A 81 4.72 -2.01 10.63
C ILE A 81 5.13 -1.10 11.79
N PRO A 82 6.38 -0.63 11.85
CA PRO A 82 6.87 0.18 12.96
C PRO A 82 6.26 1.59 12.94
N LYS A 83 5.55 1.94 14.02
CA LYS A 83 4.97 3.29 14.19
C LYS A 83 6.02 4.40 14.27
N ALA A 84 7.27 4.07 14.63
CA ALA A 84 8.35 5.04 14.78
C ALA A 84 8.62 5.86 13.50
N CYS A 85 8.38 5.28 12.31
CA CYS A 85 8.51 5.99 11.04
C CYS A 85 7.19 6.18 10.28
N THR A 86 6.09 5.53 10.69
CA THR A 86 4.83 5.55 9.94
C THR A 86 3.63 6.15 10.69
N GLY A 87 3.70 6.32 12.01
CA GLY A 87 2.59 6.88 12.77
C GLY A 87 1.34 5.99 12.84
N GLU A 88 0.15 6.59 12.66
CA GLU A 88 -1.13 5.96 12.99
C GLU A 88 -1.96 5.47 11.80
N THR A 89 -1.85 6.15 10.66
CA THR A 89 -2.73 5.92 9.51
C THR A 89 -1.90 5.51 8.31
N LEU A 90 -2.13 4.29 7.84
CA LEU A 90 -1.39 3.65 6.75
C LEU A 90 -2.34 3.35 5.60
N TRP A 91 -2.01 3.82 4.39
CA TRP A 91 -2.79 3.59 3.16
C TRP A 91 -1.92 3.05 2.03
N ALA A 92 -2.58 2.36 1.11
CA ALA A 92 -2.11 2.00 -0.22
C ALA A 92 -0.68 1.44 -0.21
N PRO A 93 -0.47 0.26 0.39
CA PRO A 93 0.82 -0.42 0.34
C PRO A 93 1.17 -0.77 -1.09
N GLU A 94 2.37 -0.41 -1.52
CA GLU A 94 3.04 -1.03 -2.67
C GLU A 94 4.12 -1.97 -2.16
N VAL A 95 4.08 -3.25 -2.54
CA VAL A 95 5.08 -4.25 -2.14
C VAL A 95 5.85 -4.73 -3.36
N PHE A 96 7.18 -4.62 -3.30
CA PHE A 96 8.08 -4.94 -4.39
C PHE A 96 9.24 -5.82 -3.90
N ARG A 97 9.73 -6.74 -4.74
CA ARG A 97 10.90 -7.56 -4.44
C ARG A 97 12.07 -7.13 -5.30
N ASP A 98 13.22 -6.87 -4.67
CA ASP A 98 14.50 -6.71 -5.37
C ASP A 98 15.57 -7.56 -4.68
N GLY A 99 16.09 -8.55 -5.41
CA GLY A 99 16.99 -9.56 -4.85
C GLY A 99 16.39 -10.25 -3.63
N ASP A 100 17.12 -10.15 -2.50
CA ASP A 100 16.72 -10.76 -1.23
C ASP A 100 15.93 -9.83 -0.28
N THR A 101 15.57 -8.63 -0.73
CA THR A 101 14.84 -7.64 0.07
C THR A 101 13.44 -7.37 -0.47
N TRP A 102 12.45 -7.41 0.41
CA TRP A 102 11.12 -6.88 0.14
C TRP A 102 11.10 -5.40 0.53
N HIS A 103 10.52 -4.60 -0.33
CA HIS A 103 10.32 -3.18 -0.14
C HIS A 103 8.82 -2.93 -0.01
N MET A 104 8.46 -1.98 0.84
CA MET A 104 7.10 -1.46 0.90
C MET A 104 7.14 0.07 0.90
N TRP A 105 6.30 0.68 0.07
CA TRP A 105 6.00 2.11 0.15
C TRP A 105 4.58 2.29 0.65
N LEU A 106 4.42 3.11 1.68
CA LEU A 106 3.14 3.41 2.31
C LEU A 106 2.85 4.88 2.24
N THR A 107 1.59 5.19 1.97
CA THR A 107 1.06 6.51 2.27
C THR A 107 0.80 6.61 3.77
N VAL A 108 1.44 7.59 4.41
CA VAL A 108 1.38 7.84 5.84
C VAL A 108 0.71 9.17 6.12
N VAL A 109 -0.32 9.15 6.97
CA VAL A 109 -0.99 10.34 7.51
C VAL A 109 -0.71 10.39 9.01
N PRO A 110 -0.36 11.57 9.59
CA PRO A 110 0.21 11.63 10.95
C PRO A 110 -0.81 11.44 12.08
N GLY A 111 -2.04 11.04 11.79
CA GLY A 111 -3.07 10.86 12.80
C GLY A 111 -4.43 10.48 12.25
N VAL A 112 -5.43 10.56 13.13
CA VAL A 112 -6.84 10.29 12.85
C VAL A 112 -7.62 11.58 12.76
N PHE A 113 -8.21 11.84 11.58
CA PHE A 113 -8.91 13.09 11.30
C PHE A 113 -10.32 12.87 10.78
N ALA A 114 -11.21 13.83 11.07
CA ALA A 114 -12.59 13.82 10.56
C ALA A 114 -12.72 14.44 9.16
N THR A 115 -11.65 15.04 8.63
CA THR A 115 -11.64 15.70 7.30
C THR A 115 -10.44 15.26 6.48
N TRP A 116 -10.44 15.55 5.18
CA TRP A 116 -9.35 15.15 4.26
C TRP A 116 -8.13 16.08 4.26
N ASN A 117 -8.19 17.27 4.88
CA ASN A 117 -7.19 18.32 4.66
C ASN A 117 -5.99 18.22 5.62
N HIS A 118 -5.29 17.08 5.58
CA HIS A 118 -4.13 16.81 6.43
C HIS A 118 -2.92 16.39 5.61
N PRO A 119 -1.68 16.58 6.08
CA PRO A 119 -0.50 16.18 5.32
C PRO A 119 -0.42 14.65 5.20
N ARG A 120 0.23 14.19 4.12
CA ARG A 120 0.57 12.79 3.91
C ARG A 120 1.82 12.67 3.06
N LYS A 121 2.62 11.68 3.40
CA LYS A 121 3.92 11.41 2.78
C LYS A 121 4.02 9.94 2.40
N ILE A 122 4.95 9.63 1.51
CA ILE A 122 5.30 8.24 1.20
C ILE A 122 6.50 7.85 2.09
N VAL A 123 6.37 6.73 2.80
CA VAL A 123 7.43 6.16 3.65
C VAL A 123 7.83 4.80 3.10
N HIS A 124 9.14 4.58 3.00
CA HIS A 124 9.75 3.33 2.58
C HIS A 124 10.03 2.44 3.80
N LEU A 125 9.80 1.14 3.63
CA LEU A 125 10.07 0.09 4.60
C LEU A 125 10.76 -1.07 3.89
N THR A 126 11.57 -1.84 4.62
CA THR A 126 12.18 -3.07 4.10
C THR A 126 11.84 -4.27 4.96
N SER A 127 11.87 -5.46 4.37
CA SER A 127 11.66 -6.73 5.07
C SER A 127 12.42 -7.86 4.38
N SER A 128 12.94 -8.81 5.16
CA SER A 128 13.50 -10.06 4.62
C SER A 128 12.45 -11.17 4.46
N ASP A 129 11.29 -11.08 5.12
CA ASP A 129 10.38 -12.22 5.32
C ASP A 129 8.88 -11.93 5.09
N LEU A 130 8.52 -10.69 4.71
CA LEU A 130 7.13 -10.22 4.57
C LEU A 130 6.30 -10.31 5.86
N LYS A 131 6.93 -10.33 7.03
CA LYS A 131 6.26 -10.35 8.34
C LYS A 131 6.72 -9.18 9.19
N THR A 132 8.03 -9.01 9.34
CA THR A 132 8.64 -7.91 10.11
C THR A 132 9.17 -6.85 9.16
N TRP A 133 8.88 -5.59 9.45
CA TRP A 133 9.27 -4.45 8.62
C TRP A 133 10.16 -3.50 9.39
N ASP A 134 11.24 -3.06 8.75
CA ASP A 134 12.18 -2.08 9.25
C ASP A 134 11.91 -0.71 8.63
N CYS A 135 12.17 0.35 9.40
CA CYS A 135 12.05 1.72 8.92
C CYS A 135 13.12 2.02 7.86
N GLY A 136 12.67 2.55 6.72
CA GLY A 136 13.51 3.20 5.72
C GLY A 136 13.29 4.71 5.70
N GLU A 137 13.36 5.29 4.51
CA GLU A 137 13.30 6.72 4.28
C GLU A 137 11.86 7.26 4.22
N THR A 138 11.67 8.50 4.68
CA THR A 138 10.50 9.29 4.25
C THR A 138 10.87 10.03 2.98
N LEU A 139 10.11 9.82 1.90
CA LEU A 139 10.45 10.34 0.60
C LEU A 139 10.18 11.86 0.51
N ASP A 140 11.14 12.61 -0.03
CA ASP A 140 11.00 14.04 -0.28
C ASP A 140 10.33 14.30 -1.64
N LEU A 141 9.04 13.96 -1.72
CA LEU A 141 8.23 14.12 -2.94
C LEU A 141 7.15 15.20 -2.79
N GLY A 142 6.95 15.76 -1.61
CA GLY A 142 5.88 16.71 -1.29
C GLY A 142 5.11 16.35 -0.01
N ASP A 143 4.14 17.18 0.37
CA ASP A 143 3.38 17.06 1.63
C ASP A 143 1.94 16.52 1.48
N LYS A 144 1.53 16.22 0.23
CA LYS A 144 0.25 15.58 -0.11
C LYS A 144 0.42 14.64 -1.30
N VAL A 145 1.35 13.69 -1.15
CA VAL A 145 1.66 12.65 -2.14
C VAL A 145 1.22 11.30 -1.61
N ILE A 146 0.57 10.49 -2.46
CA ILE A 146 -0.03 9.21 -2.08
C ILE A 146 0.07 8.17 -3.19
N ASP A 147 -0.29 6.94 -2.85
CA ASP A 147 -0.54 5.81 -3.77
C ASP A 147 0.69 5.52 -4.65
N ALA A 148 1.82 5.20 -4.02
CA ALA A 148 3.02 4.81 -4.73
C ALA A 148 2.80 3.52 -5.53
N SER A 149 3.45 3.40 -6.70
CA SER A 149 3.67 2.12 -7.39
C SER A 149 5.07 2.12 -7.98
N VAL A 150 5.82 1.04 -7.82
CA VAL A 150 7.26 0.98 -8.13
C VAL A 150 7.58 -0.21 -9.02
N ILE A 151 8.30 0.05 -10.11
CA ILE A 151 8.85 -1.01 -10.96
C ILE A 151 10.34 -0.79 -11.22
N LYS A 152 11.04 -1.87 -11.55
CA LYS A 152 12.40 -1.83 -12.08
C LYS A 152 12.37 -1.53 -13.58
N ILE A 153 13.19 -0.58 -14.02
CA ILE A 153 13.37 -0.21 -15.43
C ILE A 153 14.87 -0.16 -15.73
N GLY A 154 15.36 -1.14 -16.50
CA GLY A 154 16.80 -1.30 -16.77
C GLY A 154 17.59 -1.43 -15.47
N ASP A 155 18.65 -0.62 -15.33
CA ASP A 155 19.51 -0.58 -14.13
C ASP A 155 19.00 0.40 -13.05
N GLY A 156 17.73 0.77 -13.09
CA GLY A 156 17.11 1.66 -12.12
C GLY A 156 15.66 1.31 -11.84
N TYR A 157 14.97 2.23 -11.20
CA TYR A 157 13.59 2.04 -10.75
C TYR A 157 12.81 3.31 -11.00
N ARG A 158 11.52 3.14 -11.25
CA ARG A 158 10.56 4.23 -11.38
C ARG A 158 9.42 4.02 -10.42
N MET A 159 9.11 5.08 -9.69
CA MET A 159 7.91 5.22 -8.88
C MET A 159 6.92 6.11 -9.62
N TRP A 160 5.65 5.73 -9.64
CA TRP A 160 4.53 6.62 -9.90
C TRP A 160 3.79 6.90 -8.61
N PHE A 161 3.27 8.12 -8.47
CA PHE A 161 2.52 8.55 -7.31
C PHE A 161 1.56 9.68 -7.68
N LYS A 162 0.50 9.84 -6.90
CA LYS A 162 -0.44 10.95 -7.07
C LYS A 162 0.02 12.15 -6.26
N ASP A 163 0.02 13.34 -6.86
CA ASP A 163 0.28 14.60 -6.16
C ASP A 163 -0.98 15.46 -6.10
N GLU A 164 -1.55 15.56 -4.91
CA GLU A 164 -2.79 16.30 -4.67
C GLU A 164 -2.58 17.82 -4.58
N ARG A 165 -1.35 18.31 -4.35
CA ARG A 165 -1.03 19.74 -4.50
C ARG A 165 -1.00 20.16 -5.97
N LYS A 166 -0.82 19.21 -6.88
CA LYS A 166 -0.73 19.45 -8.33
C LYS A 166 -1.98 18.98 -9.07
N GLY A 167 -3.15 19.18 -8.45
CA GLY A 167 -4.44 18.84 -9.05
C GLY A 167 -4.72 17.34 -9.10
N SER A 168 -4.14 16.57 -8.16
CA SER A 168 -4.28 15.11 -8.06
C SER A 168 -3.84 14.37 -9.32
N ARG A 169 -2.82 14.91 -10.01
CA ARG A 169 -2.22 14.32 -11.20
C ARG A 169 -1.19 13.26 -10.83
N LEU A 170 -0.94 12.36 -11.77
CA LEU A 170 0.11 11.36 -11.67
C LEU A 170 1.48 12.01 -11.94
N PHE A 171 2.43 11.77 -11.06
CA PHE A 171 3.84 12.13 -11.22
C PHE A 171 4.70 10.88 -11.17
N ALA A 172 5.94 11.02 -11.61
CA ALA A 172 6.95 9.98 -11.49
C ALA A 172 8.19 10.47 -10.74
N ALA A 173 8.92 9.53 -10.16
CA ALA A 173 10.27 9.74 -9.64
C ALA A 173 11.14 8.55 -10.02
N ASP A 174 12.42 8.80 -10.32
CA ASP A 174 13.38 7.77 -10.69
C ASP A 174 14.41 7.56 -9.58
N SER A 175 14.85 6.31 -9.42
CA SER A 175 15.85 5.93 -8.42
C SER A 175 16.87 4.96 -9.01
N LYS A 176 18.07 4.96 -8.44
CA LYS A 176 19.13 3.97 -8.72
C LYS A 176 19.31 2.95 -7.60
N ASP A 177 18.75 3.21 -6.41
CA ASP A 177 19.03 2.47 -5.18
C ASP A 177 17.78 2.15 -4.34
N LEU A 178 16.58 2.49 -4.84
CA LEU A 178 15.27 2.40 -4.17
C LEU A 178 15.10 3.32 -2.93
N LYS A 179 16.11 4.11 -2.58
CA LYS A 179 16.13 4.96 -1.38
C LYS A 179 16.08 6.43 -1.74
N THR A 180 16.90 6.82 -2.70
CA THR A 180 17.01 8.19 -3.19
C THR A 180 16.20 8.33 -4.47
N TRP A 181 15.27 9.29 -4.48
CA TRP A 181 14.32 9.48 -5.58
C TRP A 181 14.46 10.87 -6.18
N VAL A 182 14.62 10.92 -7.51
CA VAL A 182 14.63 12.16 -8.28
C VAL A 182 13.25 12.33 -8.90
N ARG A 183 12.48 13.28 -8.36
CA ARG A 183 11.13 13.61 -8.84
C ARG A 183 11.19 14.24 -10.23
N GLN A 184 10.31 13.81 -11.13
CA GLN A 184 10.07 14.44 -12.42
C GLN A 184 9.32 15.76 -12.25
N GLU A 185 9.74 16.80 -12.98
CA GLU A 185 9.19 18.16 -12.84
C GLU A 185 7.74 18.28 -13.32
N THR A 186 7.41 17.55 -14.38
CA THR A 186 6.10 17.57 -15.02
C THR A 186 5.28 16.32 -14.65
N PRO A 187 3.95 16.42 -14.63
CA PRO A 187 3.10 15.25 -14.47
C PRO A 187 3.29 14.30 -15.65
N VAL A 188 3.05 13.01 -15.41
CA VAL A 188 2.92 12.03 -16.49
C VAL A 188 1.69 12.41 -17.30
N VAL A 189 1.90 12.73 -18.57
CA VAL A 189 0.84 12.91 -19.56
C VAL A 189 0.70 11.61 -20.35
N ASP A 190 -0.50 11.32 -20.83
CA ASP A 190 -0.79 10.11 -21.61
C ASP A 190 0.30 9.83 -22.65
N ILE A 191 0.78 8.58 -22.68
CA ILE A 191 1.79 8.06 -23.61
C ILE A 191 1.08 7.55 -24.86
#